data_AF-A0A9D8WT05-F1
#
_entry.id   AF-A0A9D8WT05-F1
#
_cell.length_a   1.000
_cell.length_b   1.000
_cell.length_c   1.000
_cell.angle_alpha   90.00
_cell.angle_beta   90.00
_cell.angle_gamma   90.00
#
_symmetry.space_group_name_H-M   'P 1'
#
loop_
_entity.id
_entity.type
_entity.pdbx_description
1 polymer ?
#
loop_
_entity_poly.entity_id
_entity_poly.type
_entity_poly.pdbx_seq_one_letter_code
_entity_poly.pdbx_strand_id
1 'polypeptide(L)'
;MILCSILLFLIVIITVLLILFLFYILFPSIKKNLKDITEDPVISDKEKNYIKPQREEIIPNENKAVVLCACDKSFKCKREEFNPEHSCFLINSISDSGTDCKYACIGLGDCAKACPQKAIIIKNRTAVVTSTCIGCGVCVNVCPKNIIKLVPKQTKELTLCTNEEQGLTTCDSKQKVKKLEWNEKKYFKIWAYCYRIIKPLLDGVTFK
;
A
#
# COMPACT_ATOMS: atom_id res chain seq x y z
N MET A 1 -11.81 -30.68 -56.96
CA MET A 1 -10.82 -30.37 -55.89
C MET A 1 -10.78 -28.87 -55.57
N ILE A 2 -10.63 -27.98 -56.55
CA ILE A 2 -10.54 -26.52 -56.34
C ILE A 2 -11.78 -25.93 -55.64
N LEU A 3 -12.99 -26.33 -56.05
CA LEU A 3 -14.25 -25.86 -55.46
C LEU A 3 -14.37 -26.19 -53.95
N CYS A 4 -13.87 -27.36 -53.54
CA CYS A 4 -13.89 -27.78 -52.13
C CYS A 4 -12.89 -26.96 -51.29
N SER A 5 -11.74 -26.62 -51.86
CA SER A 5 -10.75 -25.77 -51.20
C SER A 5 -11.25 -24.32 -51.01
N ILE A 6 -11.95 -23.77 -52.00
CA ILE A 6 -12.57 -22.43 -51.89
C ILE A 6 -13.68 -22.43 -50.83
N LEU A 7 -14.50 -23.48 -50.80
CA LEU A 7 -15.58 -23.62 -49.81
C LEU A 7 -15.04 -23.69 -48.37
N LEU A 8 -13.96 -24.44 -48.15
CA LEU A 8 -13.29 -24.51 -46.85
C LEU A 8 -12.72 -23.14 -46.42
N PHE A 9 -12.12 -22.39 -47.35
CA PHE A 9 -11.57 -21.08 -47.05
C PHE A 9 -12.65 -20.06 -46.67
N LEU A 10 -13.80 -20.08 -47.36
CA LEU A 10 -14.96 -19.24 -47.03
C LEU A 10 -15.53 -19.58 -45.65
N ILE A 11 -15.62 -20.87 -45.30
CA ILE A 11 -16.09 -21.30 -43.97
C ILE A 11 -15.14 -20.81 -42.87
N VAL A 12 -13.82 -20.90 -43.07
CA VAL A 12 -12.83 -20.40 -42.10
C VAL A 12 -12.95 -18.88 -41.93
N ILE A 13 -13.11 -18.13 -43.02
CA ILE A 13 -13.30 -16.67 -42.94
C ILE A 13 -14.59 -16.32 -42.18
N ILE A 14 -15.70 -16.98 -42.49
CA ILE A 14 -17.00 -16.73 -41.85
C ILE A 14 -16.92 -17.05 -40.35
N THR A 15 -16.29 -18.15 -39.96
CA THR A 15 -16.14 -18.51 -38.54
C THR A 15 -15.25 -17.53 -37.78
N VAL A 16 -14.15 -17.05 -38.37
CA VAL A 16 -13.29 -16.01 -37.77
C VAL A 16 -14.05 -14.70 -37.59
N LEU A 17 -14.82 -14.27 -38.59
CA LEU A 17 -15.63 -13.05 -38.51
C LEU A 17 -16.74 -13.17 -37.45
N LEU A 18 -17.37 -14.34 -37.33
CA LEU A 18 -18.38 -14.61 -36.30
C LEU A 18 -17.79 -14.54 -34.89
N ILE A 19 -16.59 -15.12 -34.69
CA ILE A 19 -15.88 -15.09 -33.41
C ILE A 19 -15.50 -13.66 -33.03
N LEU A 20 -14.97 -12.87 -33.96
CA LEU A 20 -14.64 -11.46 -33.72
C LEU A 20 -15.88 -10.63 -33.38
N PHE A 21 -17.00 -10.86 -34.06
CA PHE A 21 -18.27 -10.19 -33.78
C PHE A 21 -18.81 -10.54 -32.39
N LEU A 22 -18.76 -11.82 -31.99
CA LEU A 22 -19.15 -12.26 -30.64
C LEU A 22 -18.25 -11.63 -29.56
N PHE A 23 -16.94 -11.58 -29.78
CA PHE A 23 -16.01 -10.90 -28.88
C PHE A 23 -16.34 -9.41 -28.75
N TYR A 24 -16.64 -8.73 -29.86
CA TYR A 24 -16.98 -7.31 -29.85
C TYR A 24 -18.31 -7.00 -29.17
N ILE A 25 -19.29 -7.91 -29.18
CA ILE A 25 -20.57 -7.73 -28.46
C ILE A 25 -20.45 -8.11 -26.98
N LEU A 26 -19.68 -9.14 -26.63
CA LEU A 26 -19.54 -9.59 -25.24
C LEU A 26 -18.62 -8.67 -24.41
N PHE A 27 -17.54 -8.14 -24.98
CA PHE A 27 -16.59 -7.28 -24.25
C PHE A 27 -17.20 -5.97 -23.68
N PRO A 28 -18.03 -5.22 -24.43
CA PRO A 28 -18.67 -4.00 -23.93
C PRO A 28 -19.64 -4.26 -22.77
N SER A 29 -20.30 -5.43 -22.76
CA SER A 29 -21.31 -5.78 -21.76
C SER A 29 -20.68 -6.02 -20.36
N ILE A 30 -19.45 -6.55 -20.31
CA ILE A 30 -18.69 -6.72 -19.05
C ILE A 30 -18.28 -5.35 -18.46
N LYS A 31 -17.94 -4.38 -19.32
CA LYS A 31 -17.43 -3.07 -18.87
C LYS A 31 -18.51 -2.17 -18.26
N LYS A 32 -19.79 -2.40 -18.59
CA LYS A 32 -20.91 -1.60 -18.09
C LYS A 32 -21.30 -1.98 -16.64
N ASN A 33 -21.15 -3.26 -16.26
CA ASN A 33 -21.52 -3.77 -14.93
C ASN A 33 -20.51 -3.47 -13.81
N LEU A 34 -19.29 -3.00 -14.12
CA LEU A 34 -18.30 -2.64 -13.08
C LEU A 34 -18.38 -1.17 -12.65
N LYS A 35 -19.25 -0.37 -13.28
CA LYS A 35 -19.37 1.06 -13.00
C LYS A 35 -20.47 1.40 -11.97
N ASP A 36 -21.36 0.47 -11.68
CA ASP A 36 -22.52 0.70 -10.78
C ASP A 36 -22.27 0.24 -9.33
N ILE A 37 -21.02 -0.06 -8.94
CA ILE A 37 -20.67 -0.51 -7.56
C ILE A 37 -19.95 0.59 -6.75
N THR A 38 -19.67 1.77 -7.33
CA THR A 38 -19.00 2.87 -6.62
C THR A 38 -19.86 4.12 -6.48
N GLU A 39 -21.12 3.96 -6.10
CA GLU A 39 -21.92 5.06 -5.59
C GLU A 39 -22.40 4.69 -4.18
N ASP A 40 -21.57 4.99 -3.18
CA ASP A 40 -21.99 5.04 -1.79
C ASP A 40 -22.92 6.26 -1.62
N PRO A 41 -24.18 6.08 -1.18
CA PRO A 41 -25.09 7.19 -0.94
C PRO A 41 -24.89 7.76 0.48
N VAL A 42 -25.13 9.07 0.57
CA VAL A 42 -25.34 9.89 1.78
C VAL A 42 -24.12 10.63 2.35
N ILE A 43 -23.81 11.79 1.74
CA ILE A 43 -23.50 13.00 2.50
C ILE A 43 -24.38 14.12 1.94
N SER A 44 -25.28 14.63 2.79
CA SER A 44 -26.25 15.67 2.46
C SER A 44 -25.59 17.02 2.21
N ASP A 45 -25.97 17.64 1.10
CA ASP A 45 -25.56 18.97 0.66
C ASP A 45 -26.03 20.08 1.61
N LYS A 46 -25.10 20.66 2.38
CA LYS A 46 -25.16 22.06 2.78
C LYS A 46 -23.78 22.71 2.64
N GLU A 47 -23.63 23.37 1.50
CA GLU A 47 -22.86 24.60 1.30
C GLU A 47 -21.43 24.61 1.85
N LYS A 48 -20.48 24.11 1.04
CA LYS A 48 -19.10 24.59 1.10
C LYS A 48 -18.68 25.06 -0.28
N ASN A 49 -18.45 26.36 -0.38
CA ASN A 49 -17.81 27.06 -1.50
C ASN A 49 -16.72 26.18 -2.15
N TYR A 50 -16.95 25.77 -3.39
CA TYR A 50 -16.00 25.01 -4.17
C TYR A 50 -14.83 25.92 -4.57
N ILE A 51 -13.76 25.89 -3.77
CA ILE A 51 -12.44 26.30 -4.21
C ILE A 51 -11.98 25.24 -5.22
N LYS A 52 -11.77 25.65 -6.47
CA LYS A 52 -11.17 24.79 -7.51
C LYS A 52 -9.85 24.24 -6.95
N PRO A 53 -9.64 22.91 -6.86
CA PRO A 53 -8.35 22.40 -6.41
C PRO A 53 -7.29 22.88 -7.40
N GLN A 54 -6.42 23.78 -6.95
CA GLN A 54 -5.20 24.05 -7.66
C GLN A 54 -4.46 22.72 -7.73
N ARG A 55 -4.03 22.34 -8.93
CA ARG A 55 -3.21 21.16 -9.14
C ARG A 55 -1.83 21.48 -8.56
N GLU A 56 -1.72 21.42 -7.24
CA GLU A 56 -0.44 21.44 -6.56
C GLU A 56 0.33 20.25 -7.08
N GLU A 57 1.46 20.58 -7.71
CA GLU A 57 2.50 19.64 -8.06
C GLU A 57 2.71 18.73 -6.86
N ILE A 58 2.51 17.41 -7.04
CA ILE A 58 2.76 16.44 -5.98
C ILE A 58 4.27 16.41 -5.77
N ILE A 59 4.79 17.33 -4.96
CA ILE A 59 6.13 17.23 -4.41
C ILE A 59 6.09 15.90 -3.65
N PRO A 60 6.87 14.88 -4.05
CA PRO A 60 6.83 13.60 -3.38
C PRO A 60 7.16 13.84 -1.93
N ASN A 61 6.16 13.68 -1.09
CA ASN A 61 6.29 13.84 0.34
C ASN A 61 7.59 13.15 0.79
N GLU A 62 8.53 13.95 1.30
CA GLU A 62 9.78 13.45 1.87
C GLU A 62 9.50 12.59 3.11
N ASN A 63 8.25 12.62 3.58
CA ASN A 63 7.50 11.69 4.39
C ASN A 63 7.67 10.18 4.16
N LYS A 64 7.92 9.39 5.21
CA LYS A 64 7.58 7.96 5.24
C LYS A 64 6.96 7.59 6.57
N ALA A 65 6.06 6.62 6.56
CA ALA A 65 5.49 6.06 7.78
C ALA A 65 6.51 5.14 8.46
N VAL A 66 6.58 5.21 9.78
CA VAL A 66 7.35 4.27 10.61
C VAL A 66 6.50 3.85 11.79
N VAL A 67 6.49 2.54 12.05
CA VAL A 67 5.91 1.96 13.25
C VAL A 67 6.94 2.08 14.36
N LEU A 68 6.59 2.82 15.40
CA LEU A 68 7.45 3.07 16.53
C LEU A 68 7.58 1.79 17.35
N CYS A 69 6.51 1.34 18.01
CA CYS A 69 6.62 0.28 19.01
C CYS A 69 6.06 -1.05 18.51
N ALA A 70 6.77 -2.15 18.76
CA ALA A 70 6.33 -3.49 18.43
C ALA A 70 7.04 -4.53 19.30
N CYS A 71 6.38 -5.67 19.57
CA CYS A 71 7.07 -6.78 20.22
C CYS A 71 7.80 -7.63 19.17
N ASP A 72 9.11 -7.72 19.29
CA ASP A 72 9.97 -8.50 18.42
C ASP A 72 10.92 -9.35 19.27
N LYS A 73 11.98 -9.87 18.65
CA LYS A 73 13.02 -10.61 19.41
C LYS A 73 13.75 -9.71 20.41
N SER A 74 13.83 -8.42 20.14
CA SER A 74 14.53 -7.40 20.92
C SER A 74 13.70 -6.92 22.12
N PHE A 75 12.38 -6.98 22.01
CA PHE A 75 11.40 -6.61 23.03
C PHE A 75 10.30 -7.69 23.13
N LYS A 76 10.43 -8.58 24.11
CA LYS A 76 9.45 -9.65 24.37
C LYS A 76 8.28 -9.08 25.19
N CYS A 77 7.09 -9.12 24.62
CA CYS A 77 5.84 -8.96 25.36
C CYS A 77 5.06 -10.28 25.31
N LYS A 78 4.24 -10.57 26.31
CA LYS A 78 3.23 -11.62 26.17
C LYS A 78 2.21 -11.17 25.15
N ARG A 79 1.73 -12.10 24.35
CA ARG A 79 0.68 -11.86 23.37
C ARG A 79 -0.36 -12.95 23.49
N GLU A 80 -1.61 -12.56 23.56
CA GLU A 80 -2.68 -13.53 23.40
C GLU A 80 -2.85 -13.89 21.91
N GLU A 81 -3.43 -15.05 21.67
CA GLU A 81 -3.73 -15.52 20.32
C GLU A 81 -5.11 -15.01 19.90
N PHE A 82 -5.13 -14.11 18.91
CA PHE A 82 -6.38 -13.63 18.31
C PHE A 82 -6.55 -14.19 16.92
N ASN A 83 -7.81 -14.34 16.51
CA ASN A 83 -8.18 -14.58 15.14
C ASN A 83 -7.66 -13.41 14.26
N PRO A 84 -6.85 -13.67 13.21
CA PRO A 84 -6.36 -12.64 12.30
C PRO A 84 -7.45 -11.87 11.54
N GLU A 85 -8.69 -12.34 11.56
CA GLU A 85 -9.82 -11.62 10.97
C GLU A 85 -10.26 -10.38 11.77
N HIS A 86 -9.90 -10.30 13.05
CA HIS A 86 -10.25 -9.15 13.89
C HIS A 86 -9.48 -7.88 13.49
N SER A 87 -10.10 -6.72 13.73
CA SER A 87 -9.45 -5.42 13.52
C SER A 87 -8.63 -5.02 14.75
N CYS A 88 -7.55 -4.26 14.53
CA CYS A 88 -6.80 -3.61 15.61
C CYS A 88 -7.74 -2.72 16.45
N PHE A 89 -8.71 -2.05 15.83
CA PHE A 89 -9.65 -1.16 16.52
C PHE A 89 -10.50 -1.90 17.56
N LEU A 90 -11.07 -3.05 17.20
CA LEU A 90 -11.90 -3.85 18.11
C LEU A 90 -11.08 -4.36 19.30
N ILE A 91 -9.91 -4.95 19.03
CA ILE A 91 -9.03 -5.48 20.09
C ILE A 91 -8.51 -4.37 21.00
N ASN A 92 -8.23 -3.17 20.47
CA ASN A 92 -7.83 -2.05 21.30
C ASN A 92 -8.95 -1.53 22.22
N SER A 93 -10.21 -1.78 21.89
CA SER A 93 -11.37 -1.25 22.63
C SER A 93 -11.79 -2.11 23.82
N ILE A 94 -11.49 -3.41 23.81
CA ILE A 94 -11.95 -4.38 24.82
C ILE A 94 -11.02 -4.51 26.05
N SER A 95 -10.21 -3.48 26.33
CA SER A 95 -9.24 -3.41 27.45
C SER A 95 -8.02 -4.31 27.33
N ASP A 96 -8.11 -5.43 26.60
CA ASP A 96 -6.97 -6.28 26.31
C ASP A 96 -6.51 -6.06 24.87
N SER A 97 -5.47 -5.22 24.70
CA SER A 97 -4.86 -5.06 23.37
C SER A 97 -4.14 -6.30 22.87
N GLY A 98 -4.28 -7.43 23.58
CA GLY A 98 -3.69 -8.68 23.23
C GLY A 98 -2.20 -8.75 23.46
N THR A 99 -1.68 -7.74 24.15
CA THR A 99 -0.27 -7.57 24.47
C THR A 99 -0.17 -6.86 25.80
N ASP A 100 0.65 -7.37 26.72
CA ASP A 100 0.90 -6.73 28.03
C ASP A 100 1.56 -5.34 27.90
N CYS A 101 2.05 -4.99 26.71
CA CYS A 101 2.56 -3.65 26.40
C CYS A 101 1.48 -2.82 25.69
N LYS A 102 0.90 -1.86 26.41
CA LYS A 102 -0.18 -0.97 25.92
C LYS A 102 0.17 -0.21 24.64
N TYR A 103 1.46 0.01 24.37
CA TYR A 103 1.94 0.80 23.23
C TYR A 103 2.45 -0.07 22.07
N ALA A 104 2.50 -1.39 22.22
CA ALA A 104 3.02 -2.25 21.17
C ALA A 104 2.04 -2.40 20.00
N CYS A 105 2.61 -2.61 18.80
CA CYS A 105 1.84 -3.03 17.64
C CYS A 105 1.11 -4.36 17.91
N ILE A 106 -0.22 -4.31 17.84
CA ILE A 106 -1.10 -5.48 17.98
C ILE A 106 -0.80 -6.51 16.88
N GLY A 107 -0.64 -6.04 15.64
CA GLY A 107 -0.21 -6.86 14.51
C GLY A 107 -1.32 -7.43 13.63
N LEU A 108 -2.56 -6.95 13.73
CA LEU A 108 -3.71 -7.43 12.92
C LEU A 108 -3.84 -6.74 11.55
N GLY A 109 -3.20 -5.57 11.38
CA GLY A 109 -2.94 -5.01 10.06
C GLY A 109 -4.01 -4.10 9.45
N ASP A 110 -4.84 -3.44 10.26
CA ASP A 110 -5.75 -2.38 9.79
C ASP A 110 -4.99 -1.31 8.97
N CYS A 111 -3.79 -0.93 9.40
CA CYS A 111 -2.92 -0.02 8.66
C CYS A 111 -2.47 -0.56 7.29
N ALA A 112 -2.29 -1.88 7.17
CA ALA A 112 -1.95 -2.52 5.90
C ALA A 112 -3.14 -2.55 4.94
N LYS A 113 -4.34 -2.86 5.47
CA LYS A 113 -5.60 -2.83 4.71
C LYS A 113 -5.93 -1.43 4.20
N ALA A 114 -5.70 -0.40 5.02
CA ALA A 114 -5.98 0.99 4.67
C ALA A 114 -4.91 1.64 3.74
N CYS A 115 -3.75 1.01 3.55
CA CYS A 115 -2.66 1.63 2.79
C CYS A 115 -2.96 1.61 1.28
N PRO A 116 -3.15 2.77 0.61
CA PRO A 116 -3.47 2.79 -0.82
C PRO A 116 -2.33 2.27 -1.70
N GLN A 117 -1.09 2.41 -1.23
CA GLN A 117 0.12 1.92 -1.92
C GLN A 117 0.49 0.49 -1.55
N LYS A 118 -0.26 -0.16 -0.65
CA LYS A 118 0.07 -1.49 -0.10
C LYS A 118 1.53 -1.58 0.39
N ALA A 119 2.04 -0.47 0.94
CA ALA A 119 3.43 -0.32 1.38
C ALA A 119 3.66 -0.85 2.80
N ILE A 120 2.67 -1.50 3.42
CA ILE A 120 2.75 -2.02 4.78
C ILE A 120 2.47 -3.51 4.73
N ILE A 121 3.39 -4.29 5.29
CA ILE A 121 3.28 -5.75 5.40
C ILE A 121 3.30 -6.15 6.87
N ILE A 122 2.55 -7.18 7.24
CA ILE A 122 2.59 -7.73 8.59
C ILE A 122 3.62 -8.85 8.63
N LYS A 123 4.65 -8.69 9.47
CA LYS A 123 5.69 -9.70 9.73
C LYS A 123 5.83 -9.91 11.21
N ASN A 124 5.78 -11.17 11.68
CA ASN A 124 5.86 -11.51 13.10
C ASN A 124 4.90 -10.68 13.97
N ARG A 125 3.63 -10.56 13.53
CA ARG A 125 2.59 -9.73 14.18
C ARG A 125 3.05 -8.28 14.43
N THR A 126 3.80 -7.73 13.48
CA THR A 126 4.28 -6.35 13.50
C THR A 126 4.11 -5.74 12.12
N ALA A 127 3.56 -4.53 12.05
CA ALA A 127 3.51 -3.78 10.80
C ALA A 127 4.92 -3.30 10.41
N VAL A 128 5.32 -3.60 9.17
CA VAL A 128 6.60 -3.21 8.59
C VAL A 128 6.32 -2.38 7.35
N VAL A 129 6.82 -1.15 7.33
CA VAL A 129 6.65 -0.22 6.21
C VAL A 129 7.81 -0.41 5.21
N THR A 130 7.48 -0.50 3.93
CA THR A 130 8.43 -0.70 2.82
C THR A 130 8.81 0.63 2.15
N SER A 131 9.73 0.57 1.18
CA SER A 131 10.23 1.74 0.43
C SER A 131 9.23 2.31 -0.56
N THR A 132 8.13 1.62 -0.80
CA THR A 132 7.03 2.12 -1.64
C THR A 132 6.11 3.07 -0.88
N CYS A 133 6.40 3.35 0.40
CA CYS A 133 5.64 4.32 1.18
C CYS A 133 5.80 5.74 0.62
N ILE A 134 4.68 6.35 0.26
CA ILE A 134 4.60 7.74 -0.21
C ILE A 134 4.31 8.74 0.92
N GLY A 135 4.27 8.29 2.18
CA GLY A 135 4.02 9.16 3.32
C GLY A 135 2.60 9.75 3.42
N CYS A 136 1.60 9.21 2.72
CA CYS A 136 0.24 9.77 2.69
C CYS A 136 -0.48 9.90 4.05
N GLY A 137 0.01 9.26 5.12
CA GLY A 137 -0.53 9.42 6.47
C GLY A 137 -1.81 8.63 6.79
N VAL A 138 -2.44 7.97 5.81
CA VAL A 138 -3.67 7.17 6.05
C VAL A 138 -3.48 6.13 7.17
N CYS A 139 -2.33 5.47 7.21
CA CYS A 139 -2.00 4.48 8.23
C CYS A 139 -1.90 5.07 9.66
N VAL A 140 -1.56 6.36 9.79
CA VAL A 140 -1.50 7.05 11.09
C VAL A 140 -2.89 7.16 11.68
N ASN A 141 -3.87 7.60 10.87
CA ASN A 141 -5.24 7.84 11.31
C ASN A 141 -5.98 6.57 11.72
N VAL A 142 -5.70 5.44 11.07
CA VAL A 142 -6.38 4.16 11.34
C VAL A 142 -5.72 3.36 12.46
N CYS A 143 -4.57 3.77 12.99
CA CYS A 143 -3.87 3.02 14.03
C CYS A 143 -4.45 3.38 15.40
N PRO A 144 -5.23 2.51 16.07
CA PRO A 144 -5.87 2.85 17.34
C PRO A 144 -4.86 3.02 18.50
N LYS A 145 -3.62 2.55 18.30
CA LYS A 145 -2.50 2.69 19.23
C LYS A 145 -1.72 3.99 19.06
N ASN A 146 -1.96 4.75 17.98
CA ASN A 146 -1.22 5.99 17.66
C ASN A 146 0.31 5.81 17.62
N ILE A 147 0.79 4.64 17.21
CA ILE A 147 2.21 4.26 17.20
C ILE A 147 2.87 4.38 15.81
N ILE A 148 2.14 4.89 14.82
CA ILE A 148 2.67 5.12 13.48
C ILE A 148 2.91 6.62 13.34
N LYS A 149 4.13 7.02 12.98
CA LYS A 149 4.47 8.43 12.71
C LYS A 149 5.01 8.59 11.30
N LEU A 150 4.75 9.76 10.72
CA LEU A 150 5.44 10.22 9.53
C LEU A 150 6.77 10.85 9.93
N VAL A 151 7.85 10.40 9.32
CA VAL A 151 9.21 10.93 9.54
C VAL A 151 9.88 11.20 8.19
N PRO A 152 10.80 12.17 8.10
CA PRO A 152 11.54 12.41 6.88
C PRO A 152 12.28 11.17 6.40
N LYS A 153 12.34 10.94 5.09
CA LYS A 153 13.00 9.79 4.47
C LYS A 153 14.49 9.75 4.81
N GLN A 154 15.09 10.93 5.00
CA GLN A 154 16.50 11.12 5.36
C GLN A 154 16.79 10.83 6.85
N THR A 155 15.78 10.52 7.66
CA THR A 155 15.95 10.16 9.09
C THR A 155 16.83 8.91 9.21
N LYS A 156 18.04 9.08 9.78
CA LYS A 156 19.04 8.02 9.97
C LYS A 156 18.80 7.20 11.24
N GLU A 157 18.25 7.82 12.26
CA GLU A 157 18.10 7.28 13.60
C GLU A 157 16.72 7.60 14.14
N LEU A 158 16.07 6.60 14.74
CA LEU A 158 14.74 6.76 15.30
C LEU A 158 14.59 6.00 16.60
N THR A 159 14.02 6.65 17.61
CA THR A 159 13.59 6.02 18.85
C THR A 159 12.26 5.30 18.62
N LEU A 160 12.26 3.99 18.82
CA LEU A 160 11.11 3.13 18.50
C LEU A 160 10.07 3.06 19.63
N CYS A 161 10.46 3.17 20.90
CA CYS A 161 9.50 3.04 21.99
C CYS A 161 9.66 4.21 22.94
N THR A 162 8.59 4.99 23.15
CA THR A 162 8.56 6.12 24.08
C THR A 162 7.33 5.95 24.96
N ASN A 163 7.51 5.29 26.11
CA ASN A 163 6.45 5.11 27.09
C ASN A 163 6.94 5.79 28.37
N GLU A 164 6.32 6.93 28.71
CA GLU A 164 6.65 7.71 29.92
C GLU A 164 5.92 7.17 31.17
N GLU A 165 4.87 6.36 30.98
CA GLU A 165 4.10 5.73 32.06
C GLU A 165 4.82 4.48 32.60
N GLN A 166 5.90 4.72 33.36
CA GLN A 166 6.57 3.70 34.16
C GLN A 166 5.69 3.36 35.37
N GLY A 167 4.80 2.37 35.25
CA GLY A 167 4.04 1.91 36.42
C GLY A 167 3.08 0.74 36.20
N LEU A 168 2.40 0.67 35.06
CA LEU A 168 1.33 -0.33 34.85
C LEU A 168 1.44 -1.15 33.56
N THR A 169 2.53 -1.00 32.78
CA THR A 169 2.71 -1.75 31.53
C THR A 169 4.02 -2.51 31.55
N THR A 170 4.06 -3.73 30.98
CA THR A 170 5.30 -4.52 30.87
C THR A 170 6.23 -4.02 29.75
N CYS A 171 5.95 -2.83 29.21
CA CYS A 171 6.79 -2.23 28.19
C CYS A 171 8.17 -1.92 28.77
N ASP A 172 9.21 -2.58 28.25
CA ASP A 172 10.60 -2.28 28.59
C ASP A 172 10.88 -0.86 28.09
N SER A 173 11.24 0.04 29.00
CA SER A 173 11.44 1.48 28.76
C SER A 173 12.68 1.78 27.90
N LYS A 174 13.37 0.75 27.40
CA LYS A 174 14.59 0.90 26.60
C LYS A 174 14.27 1.57 25.27
N GLN A 175 14.49 2.89 25.26
CA GLN A 175 14.64 3.73 24.08
C GLN A 175 15.84 3.22 23.25
N LYS A 176 15.62 2.18 22.42
CA LYS A 176 16.62 1.76 21.44
C LYS A 176 16.49 2.67 20.22
N VAL A 177 17.55 3.44 19.96
CA VAL A 177 17.75 4.11 18.68
C VAL A 177 18.01 3.04 17.64
N LYS A 178 17.12 2.92 16.64
CA LYS A 178 17.34 2.04 15.50
C LYS A 178 17.92 2.84 14.35
N LYS A 179 19.07 2.40 13.84
CA LYS A 179 19.62 2.90 12.58
C LYS A 179 18.72 2.44 11.42
N LEU A 180 18.15 3.38 10.70
CA LEU A 180 17.25 3.13 9.57
C LEU A 180 18.06 3.04 8.27
N GLU A 181 18.50 1.84 7.91
CA GLU A 181 19.14 1.60 6.61
C GLU A 181 18.07 1.41 5.52
N TRP A 182 17.81 2.47 4.76
CA TRP A 182 16.89 2.43 3.63
C TRP A 182 17.60 1.99 2.35
N ASN A 183 17.26 0.80 1.86
CA ASN A 183 17.86 0.25 0.65
C ASN A 183 17.16 0.79 -0.61
N GLU A 184 17.46 2.04 -0.96
CA GLU A 184 17.02 2.66 -2.22
C GLU A 184 17.70 2.04 -3.46
N LYS A 185 18.78 1.27 -3.26
CA LYS A 185 19.69 0.82 -4.31
C LYS A 185 19.20 -0.38 -5.13
N LYS A 186 18.07 -1.00 -4.78
CA LYS A 186 17.59 -2.21 -5.50
C LYS A 186 16.95 -1.89 -6.86
N TYR A 187 16.29 -0.73 -6.99
CA TYR A 187 15.65 -0.32 -8.25
C TYR A 187 16.58 0.43 -9.20
N PHE A 188 17.64 1.06 -8.68
CA PHE A 188 18.60 1.80 -9.49
C PHE A 188 19.46 0.92 -10.38
N LYS A 189 19.74 -0.35 -10.01
CA LYS A 189 20.60 -1.23 -10.83
C LYS A 189 19.95 -1.65 -12.15
N ILE A 190 18.64 -1.89 -12.16
CA ILE A 190 17.91 -2.26 -13.38
C ILE A 190 17.74 -1.04 -14.29
N TRP A 191 17.35 0.11 -13.74
CA TRP A 191 17.24 1.35 -14.51
C TRP A 191 18.59 1.85 -15.03
N ALA A 192 19.66 1.76 -14.24
CA ALA A 192 21.01 2.09 -14.71
C ALA A 192 21.50 1.15 -15.82
N TYR A 193 21.17 -0.15 -15.75
CA TYR A 193 21.49 -1.11 -16.81
C TYR A 193 20.71 -0.81 -18.09
N CYS A 194 19.40 -0.60 -18.00
CA CYS A 194 18.57 -0.18 -19.13
C CYS A 194 19.04 1.15 -19.71
N TYR A 195 19.26 2.18 -18.90
CA TYR A 195 19.72 3.49 -19.35
C TYR A 195 21.10 3.41 -20.02
N ARG A 196 22.01 2.56 -19.54
CA ARG A 196 23.32 2.34 -20.18
C ARG A 196 23.21 1.69 -21.57
N ILE A 197 22.17 0.89 -21.81
CA ILE A 197 21.88 0.28 -23.11
C ILE A 197 21.18 1.28 -24.05
N ILE A 198 20.30 2.13 -23.53
CA ILE A 198 19.47 3.03 -24.34
C ILE A 198 20.16 4.38 -24.61
N LYS A 199 21.12 4.81 -23.78
CA LYS A 199 21.84 6.09 -23.94
C LYS A 199 22.46 6.28 -25.35
N PRO A 200 23.13 5.28 -25.96
CA PRO A 200 23.64 5.41 -27.33
C PRO A 200 22.55 5.64 -28.38
N LEU A 201 21.31 5.22 -28.12
CA LEU A 201 20.16 5.43 -29.02
C LEU A 201 19.50 6.81 -28.84
N LEU A 202 19.63 7.42 -27.67
CA LEU A 202 19.09 8.75 -27.38
C LEU A 202 20.02 9.87 -27.87
N ASP A 203 21.34 9.65 -27.80
CA ASP A 203 22.35 10.63 -28.21
C ASP A 203 22.39 10.86 -29.75
N GLY A 204 21.63 10.08 -30.54
CA GLY A 204 21.47 10.23 -31.99
C GLY A 204 20.16 10.89 -32.44
N VAL A 205 19.23 11.20 -31.52
CA VAL A 205 17.95 11.82 -31.87
C VAL A 205 18.06 13.33 -31.68
N THR A 206 18.40 14.03 -32.77
CA THR A 206 18.14 15.48 -32.84
C THR A 206 16.62 15.66 -32.98
N PHE A 207 15.98 16.14 -31.92
CA PHE A 207 14.62 16.67 -32.00
C PHE A 207 14.69 17.97 -32.80
N LYS A 208 14.27 17.90 -34.06
CA LYS A 208 14.08 19.05 -34.94
C LYS A 208 12.66 19.57 -34.82
#